data_AF-A0A2S6AZM1-F1
#
_entry.id   AF-A0A2S6AZM1-F1
#
_cell.length_a   1.000
_cell.length_b   1.000
_cell.length_c   1.000
_cell.angle_alpha   90.00
_cell.angle_beta   90.00
_cell.angle_gamma   90.00
#
_symmetry.space_group_name_H-M   'P 1'
#
loop_
_entity.id
_entity.type
_entity.pdbx_description
1 polymer ?
#
loop_
_entity_poly.entity_id
_entity_poly.type
_entity_poly.pdbx_seq_one_letter_code
_entity_poly.pdbx_strand_id
1 'polypeptide(L)' 'PNRLGLSIVRLTSVEGTTLHFSGNDMMDGTPVLDIKPYVPKFDVRETDRIGWFGARLDQLPRTRSDGRMG' A
#
# COMPACT_ATOMS: atom_id res chain seq x y z
N PRO A 1 -9.12 -20.59 6.68
CA PRO A 1 -8.14 -19.91 5.79
C PRO A 1 -8.86 -18.98 4.81
N ASN A 2 -8.43 -17.72 4.73
CA ASN A 2 -9.04 -16.72 3.83
C ASN A 2 -8.15 -16.55 2.60
N ARG A 3 -8.75 -16.57 1.40
CA ARG A 3 -8.02 -16.42 0.12
C ARG A 3 -7.71 -14.94 -0.17
N LEU A 4 -6.83 -14.35 0.62
CA LEU A 4 -6.38 -12.97 0.46
C LEU A 4 -4.95 -12.94 -0.08
N GLY A 5 -4.77 -12.40 -1.28
CA GLY A 5 -3.46 -12.14 -1.86
C GLY A 5 -2.91 -10.77 -1.42
N LEU A 6 -1.59 -10.67 -1.28
CA LEU A 6 -0.89 -9.42 -1.02
C LEU A 6 0.23 -9.25 -2.05
N SER A 7 0.23 -8.14 -2.77
CA SER A 7 1.26 -7.81 -3.75
C SER A 7 1.78 -6.40 -3.49
N ILE A 8 3.11 -6.26 -3.43
CA ILE A 8 3.78 -4.97 -3.47
C ILE A 8 4.15 -4.71 -4.94
N VAL A 9 3.62 -3.63 -5.50
CA VAL A 9 3.75 -3.32 -6.93
C VAL A 9 4.42 -1.97 -7.15
N ARG A 10 5.02 -1.80 -8.33
CA ARG A 10 5.54 -0.49 -8.75
C ARG A 10 4.44 0.28 -9.47
N LEU A 11 3.96 1.36 -8.86
CA LEU A 11 3.04 2.30 -9.52
C LEU A 11 3.79 3.07 -10.61
N THR A 12 3.27 3.05 -11.84
CA THR A 12 3.87 3.73 -13.00
C THR A 12 3.15 5.03 -13.36
N SER A 13 1.81 5.06 -13.29
CA SER A 13 1.02 6.27 -13.48
C SER A 13 -0.34 6.19 -12.79
N VAL A 14 -0.99 7.36 -12.65
CA VAL A 14 -2.35 7.51 -12.14
C VAL A 14 -3.15 8.33 -13.15
N GLU A 15 -4.27 7.78 -13.62
CA GLU A 15 -5.14 8.39 -14.62
C GLU A 15 -6.58 8.39 -14.09
N GLY A 16 -6.97 9.50 -13.45
CA GLY A 16 -8.25 9.60 -12.76
C GLY A 16 -8.34 8.54 -11.64
N THR A 17 -9.22 7.56 -11.80
CA THR A 17 -9.41 6.45 -10.87
C THR A 17 -8.66 5.17 -11.27
N THR A 18 -7.89 5.21 -12.36
CA THR A 18 -7.13 4.07 -12.87
C THR A 18 -5.67 4.16 -12.41
N LEU A 19 -5.16 3.06 -11.85
CA LEU A 19 -3.75 2.93 -11.47
C LEU A 19 -3.06 1.99 -12.46
N HIS A 20 -1.99 2.47 -13.09
CA HIS A 20 -1.11 1.64 -13.90
C HIS A 20 0.07 1.19 -13.05
N PHE A 21 0.37 -0.10 -13.05
CA PHE A 21 1.43 -0.67 -12.21
C PHE A 21 2.06 -1.91 -12.82
N SER A 22 3.24 -2.29 -12.32
CA SER A 22 3.97 -3.49 -12.74
C SER A 22 4.47 -4.31 -11.55
N GLY A 23 4.88 -5.55 -11.82
CA GLY A 23 5.44 -6.46 -10.81
C GLY A 23 4.38 -7.24 -10.02
N ASN A 24 3.25 -7.56 -10.65
CA ASN A 24 2.23 -8.45 -10.09
C ASN A 24 2.07 -9.71 -10.95
N ASP A 25 1.46 -10.74 -10.37
CA ASP A 25 1.14 -12.03 -10.97
C ASP A 25 -0.38 -12.33 -10.96
N MET A 26 -1.21 -11.29 -10.84
CA MET A 26 -2.66 -11.45 -10.77
C MET A 26 -3.24 -11.73 -12.15
N MET A 27 -4.27 -12.56 -12.20
CA MET A 27 -5.03 -12.77 -13.43
C MET A 27 -5.89 -11.54 -13.73
N ASP A 28 -6.17 -11.31 -15.00
CA ASP A 28 -7.11 -10.28 -15.40
C ASP A 28 -8.49 -10.49 -14.73
N GLY A 29 -9.11 -9.38 -14.31
CA GLY A 29 -10.37 -9.40 -13.56
C GLY A 29 -10.26 -9.83 -12.09
N THR A 30 -9.05 -10.06 -11.54
CA THR A 30 -8.88 -10.37 -10.11
C THR A 30 -9.40 -9.21 -9.24
N PRO A 31 -10.37 -9.43 -8.31
CA PRO A 31 -10.91 -8.36 -7.49
C PRO A 31 -9.88 -7.76 -6.53
N VAL A 32 -9.84 -6.43 -6.45
CA VAL A 32 -9.02 -5.69 -5.49
C VAL A 32 -9.88 -5.29 -4.30
N LEU A 33 -9.44 -5.62 -3.08
CA LEU A 33 -10.16 -5.28 -1.86
C LEU A 33 -9.67 -3.97 -1.22
N ASP A 34 -8.37 -3.68 -1.34
CA ASP A 34 -7.76 -2.54 -0.68
C ASP A 34 -6.45 -2.14 -1.36
N ILE A 35 -6.08 -0.86 -1.25
CA ILE A 35 -4.85 -0.29 -1.79
C ILE A 35 -4.22 0.57 -0.71
N LYS A 36 -2.94 0.33 -0.42
CA LYS A 36 -2.18 1.10 0.58
C LYS A 36 -0.87 1.60 -0.02
N PRO A 37 -0.37 2.77 0.43
CA PRO A 37 0.93 3.23 0.02
C PRO A 37 1.99 2.34 0.67
N TYR A 38 3.04 2.04 -0.08
CA TYR A 38 4.18 1.34 0.47
C TYR A 38 5.01 2.27 1.38
N VAL A 39 5.37 1.80 2.56
CA VAL A 39 6.14 2.58 3.56
C VAL A 39 7.43 1.81 3.90
N PRO A 40 8.59 2.20 3.34
CA PRO A 40 9.87 1.53 3.56
C PRO A 40 10.24 1.38 5.03
N LYS A 41 9.85 2.32 5.90
CA LYS A 41 10.13 2.25 7.34
C LYS A 41 9.61 0.97 8.00
N PHE A 42 8.62 0.31 7.41
CA PHE A 42 8.01 -0.90 7.94
C PHE A 42 8.44 -2.18 7.22
N ASP A 43 9.36 -2.11 6.26
CA ASP A 43 9.73 -3.24 5.40
C ASP A 43 11.15 -3.06 4.80
N VAL A 44 11.61 -3.96 3.94
CA VAL A 44 13.02 -4.02 3.48
C VAL A 44 13.32 -3.32 2.16
N ARG A 45 12.30 -2.90 1.40
CA ARG A 45 12.50 -2.27 0.09
C ARG A 45 12.56 -0.76 0.23
N GLU A 46 13.44 -0.14 -0.55
CA GLU A 46 13.46 1.31 -0.71
C GLU A 46 12.36 1.75 -1.70
N THR A 47 11.86 2.97 -1.52
CA THR A 47 10.94 3.59 -2.48
C THR A 47 11.20 5.08 -2.60
N ASP A 48 11.06 5.60 -3.81
CA ASP A 48 11.29 7.03 -4.10
C ASP A 48 10.17 7.92 -3.54
N ARG A 49 8.98 7.35 -3.29
CA ARG A 49 7.78 8.09 -2.85
C ARG A 49 6.78 7.21 -2.09
N ILE A 50 6.25 7.74 -0.99
CA ILE A 50 5.26 7.06 -0.13
C ILE A 50 3.82 7.56 -0.42
N GLY A 51 3.66 8.47 -1.38
CA GLY A 51 2.37 8.98 -1.82
C GLY A 51 1.64 9.77 -0.72
N TRP A 52 0.32 9.58 -0.62
CA TRP A 52 -0.56 10.36 0.27
C TRP A 52 -0.24 10.21 1.76
N PHE A 53 0.52 9.17 2.14
CA PHE A 53 0.87 8.94 3.53
C PHE A 53 2.19 9.62 3.94
N GLY A 54 2.96 10.17 2.99
CA GLY A 54 4.26 10.78 3.24
C GLY A 54 4.24 11.85 4.35
N ALA A 55 3.30 12.81 4.27
CA ALA A 55 3.19 13.90 5.25
C ALA A 55 2.81 13.42 6.67
N ARG A 56 2.28 12.20 6.80
CA ARG A 56 1.84 11.64 8.09
C ARG A 56 2.91 10.76 8.74
N LEU A 57 3.99 10.44 8.03
CA LEU A 57 5.09 9.63 8.56
C LEU A 57 5.77 10.28 9.77
N ASP A 58 5.89 11.61 9.77
CA ASP A 58 6.47 12.38 10.87
C ASP A 58 5.65 12.27 12.16
N GLN A 59 4.36 11.92 12.05
CA GLN A 59 3.43 11.81 13.18
C GLN A 59 3.32 10.37 13.73
N LEU A 60 3.90 9.38 13.05
CA LEU A 60 3.87 7.98 13.45
C LEU A 60 4.39 7.72 14.88
N PRO A 61 5.48 8.35 15.38
CA PRO A 61 5.96 8.09 16.74
C PRO A 61 4.95 8.41 17.84
N ARG A 62 3.95 9.26 17.54
CA ARG A 62 2.94 9.74 18.50
C ARG A 62 1.58 9.06 18.34
N THR A 63 1.40 8.26 17.30
CA THR A 63 0.11 7.62 16.99
C THR A 63 0.09 6.23 17.63
N ARG A 64 -0.71 6.06 18.69
CA ARG A 64 -0.96 4.75 19.30
C ARG A 64 -2.28 4.17 18.80
N SER A 65 -2.32 2.84 18.62
CA SER A 65 -3.56 2.11 18.38
C SER A 65 -4.55 2.40 19.50
N ASP A 66 -5.79 2.74 19.15
CA ASP A 66 -6.85 3.17 20.07
C ASP A 66 -7.64 2.00 20.68
N GLY A 67 -7.07 0.79 20.67
CA GLY A 67 -7.60 -0.36 21.41
C GLY A 67 -8.87 -1.00 20.83
N ARG A 68 -9.34 -0.57 19.65
CA ARG A 68 -10.57 -1.09 19.02
C ARG A 68 -10.54 -2.57 18.59
N MET A 69 -9.38 -3.21 18.67
CA MET A 69 -9.17 -4.62 18.32
C MET A 69 -8.81 -5.48 19.56
N GLY A 70 -9.02 -4.95 20.77
CA GLY A 70 -8.85 -5.65 22.05
C GLY A 70 -10.17 -5.98 22.71
#